data_AF-T1GB51-F1
#
_entry.id   AF-T1GB51-F1
#
_cell.length_a   1.000
_cell.length_b   1.000
_cell.length_c   1.000
_cell.angle_alpha   90.00
_cell.angle_beta   90.00
_cell.angle_gamma   90.00
#
_symmetry.space_group_name_H-M   'P 1'
#
loop_
_entity.id
_entity.type
_entity.pdbx_description
1 polymer ?
#
loop_
_entity_poly.entity_id
_entity_poly.type
_entity_poly.pdbx_seq_one_letter_code
_entity_poly.pdbx_strand_id
1 'polypeptide(L)'
;MASNNVIRKSLEEFSNPLVYKFLQHDRFDMELWCEYFKVVVCFVTQSTLQIEKYPELKKRQVLQNYGDMRVTMGFQVLSMWSQLGDKKCNFIPFMIGPILEITLVPETSLRKSTIEVFYDMIQCEQHESERDGKVDLVEKQNHKISQNI
;
A
#
# COMPACT_ATOMS: atom_id res chain seq x y z
N MET A 1 10.35 2.42 21.97
CA MET A 1 9.20 1.54 21.69
C MET A 1 7.89 2.12 22.18
N ALA A 2 7.78 2.60 23.43
CA ALA A 2 6.56 3.29 23.89
C ALA A 2 6.11 4.42 22.95
N SER A 3 7.00 5.30 22.52
CA SER A 3 6.68 6.36 21.54
C SER A 3 6.18 5.81 20.20
N ASN A 4 6.84 4.77 19.65
CA ASN A 4 6.38 4.12 18.42
C ASN A 4 4.98 3.52 18.59
N ASN A 5 4.66 2.96 19.76
CA ASN A 5 3.33 2.43 20.03
C ASN A 5 2.27 3.53 20.10
N VAL A 6 2.60 4.71 20.63
CA VAL A 6 1.70 5.87 20.62
C VAL A 6 1.48 6.33 19.18
N ILE A 7 2.54 6.52 18.40
CA ILE A 7 2.45 6.92 16.99
C ILE A 7 1.62 5.92 16.19
N ARG A 8 1.87 4.61 16.35
CA ARG A 8 1.10 3.54 15.72
C ARG A 8 -0.40 3.71 15.99
N LYS A 9 -0.79 3.82 17.27
CA LYS A 9 -2.19 3.99 17.66
C LYS A 9 -2.79 5.28 17.09
N SER A 10 -2.04 6.38 17.08
CA SER A 10 -2.52 7.63 16.48
C SER A 10 -2.79 7.47 14.98
N LEU A 11 -1.91 6.79 14.24
CA LEU A 11 -2.09 6.54 12.81
C LEU A 11 -3.31 5.62 12.54
N GLU A 12 -3.53 4.62 13.39
CA GLU A 12 -4.74 3.79 13.35
C GLU A 12 -6.00 4.63 13.59
N GLU A 13 -5.99 5.55 14.56
CA GLU A 13 -7.14 6.42 14.80
C GLU A 13 -7.39 7.42 13.67
N PHE A 14 -6.32 7.89 12.99
CA PHE A 14 -6.44 8.82 11.87
C PHE A 14 -7.01 8.18 10.60
N SER A 15 -6.92 6.86 10.45
CA SER A 15 -7.48 6.19 9.27
C SER A 15 -9.00 6.31 9.22
N ASN A 16 -9.66 6.32 10.38
CA ASN A 16 -11.11 6.42 10.47
C ASN A 16 -11.62 7.70 9.79
N PRO A 17 -11.26 8.93 10.23
CA PRO A 17 -11.71 10.15 9.57
C PRO A 17 -11.28 10.24 8.11
N LEU A 18 -10.12 9.68 7.75
CA LEU A 18 -9.67 9.63 6.37
C LEU A 18 -10.69 8.87 5.48
N VAL A 19 -11.16 7.70 5.94
CA VAL A 19 -12.19 6.93 5.24
C VAL A 19 -13.55 7.63 5.30
N TYR A 20 -14.09 7.95 6.48
CA TYR A 20 -15.49 8.36 6.57
C TYR A 20 -15.75 9.84 6.19
N LYS A 21 -14.73 10.72 6.19
CA LYS A 21 -14.88 12.13 5.77
C LYS A 21 -14.25 12.43 4.42
N PHE A 22 -13.09 11.84 4.13
CA PHE A 22 -12.24 12.27 3.01
C PHE A 22 -12.14 11.24 1.87
N LEU A 23 -12.97 10.18 1.89
CA LEU A 23 -13.13 9.25 0.76
C LEU A 23 -14.37 9.54 -0.09
N GLN A 24 -15.33 10.27 0.48
CA GLN A 24 -16.60 10.64 -0.14
C GLN A 24 -16.36 11.55 -1.36
N HIS A 25 -17.16 11.40 -2.41
CA HIS A 25 -16.93 12.07 -3.69
C HIS A 25 -16.87 13.62 -3.59
N ASP A 26 -17.66 14.20 -2.70
CA ASP A 26 -17.74 15.65 -2.48
C ASP A 26 -16.57 16.23 -1.67
N ARG A 27 -15.82 15.39 -0.96
CA ARG A 27 -14.74 15.78 -0.04
C ARG A 27 -13.46 14.96 -0.21
N PHE A 28 -13.32 14.31 -1.36
CA PHE A 28 -12.16 13.48 -1.62
C PHE A 28 -10.90 14.34 -1.71
N ASP A 29 -9.90 14.00 -0.91
CA ASP A 29 -8.63 14.73 -0.84
C ASP A 29 -7.46 13.77 -1.13
N MET A 30 -7.01 13.75 -2.38
CA MET A 30 -5.95 12.86 -2.81
C MET A 30 -4.63 13.11 -2.09
N GLU A 31 -4.28 14.38 -1.84
CA GLU A 31 -3.03 14.76 -1.21
C GLU A 31 -2.99 14.28 0.24
N LEU A 32 -4.09 14.45 0.98
CA LEU A 32 -4.21 13.96 2.35
C LEU A 32 -4.06 12.43 2.44
N TRP A 33 -4.67 11.70 1.50
CA TRP A 33 -4.52 10.24 1.42
C TRP A 33 -3.08 9.83 1.11
N CYS A 34 -2.42 10.50 0.14
CA CYS A 34 -1.02 10.25 -0.19
C CYS A 34 -0.10 10.51 1.01
N GLU A 35 -0.28 11.62 1.72
CA GLU A 35 0.54 11.93 2.90
C GLU A 35 0.29 10.95 4.05
N TYR A 36 -0.95 10.49 4.25
CA TYR A 36 -1.23 9.42 5.20
C TYR A 36 -0.46 8.14 4.85
N PHE A 37 -0.54 7.67 3.60
CA PHE A 37 0.18 6.47 3.16
C PHE A 37 1.69 6.61 3.37
N LYS A 38 2.26 7.75 2.97
CA LYS A 38 3.67 8.06 3.13
C LYS A 38 4.11 8.01 4.58
N VAL A 39 3.37 8.63 5.50
CA VAL A 39 3.70 8.61 6.93
C VAL A 39 3.64 7.18 7.49
N VAL A 40 2.63 6.40 7.13
CA VAL A 40 2.53 5.00 7.60
C VAL A 40 3.66 4.13 7.03
N VAL A 41 4.00 4.29 5.75
CA VAL A 41 5.09 3.55 5.12
C VAL A 41 6.43 3.92 5.76
N CYS A 42 6.72 5.21 5.96
CA CYS A 42 7.89 5.66 6.71
C CYS A 42 7.93 5.05 8.12
N PHE A 43 6.79 4.93 8.79
CA PHE A 43 6.72 4.27 10.09
C PHE A 43 7.08 2.79 10.00
N VAL A 44 6.59 2.05 8.99
CA VAL A 44 6.87 0.62 8.80
C VAL A 44 8.35 0.37 8.46
N THR A 45 8.95 1.23 7.65
CA THR A 45 10.29 1.02 7.08
C THR A 45 11.41 1.62 7.93
N GLN A 46 11.08 2.42 8.96
CA GLN A 46 12.08 3.04 9.82
C GLN A 46 13.04 2.03 10.46
N SER A 47 14.30 2.44 10.60
CA SER A 47 15.38 1.61 11.13
C SER A 47 15.13 1.10 12.56
N THR A 48 14.42 1.88 13.38
CA THR A 48 14.14 1.54 14.79
C THR A 48 13.14 0.39 14.96
N LEU A 49 12.41 0.01 13.91
CA LEU A 49 11.49 -1.13 13.92
C LEU A 49 12.06 -2.36 13.22
N GLN A 50 13.29 -2.31 12.68
CA GLN A 50 13.95 -3.47 12.07
C GLN A 50 14.54 -4.38 13.16
N ILE A 51 13.64 -5.09 13.85
CA ILE A 51 13.92 -5.89 15.05
C ILE A 51 14.87 -7.07 14.81
N GLU A 52 15.10 -7.46 13.56
CA GLU A 52 16.07 -8.49 13.17
C GLU A 52 17.51 -8.06 13.50
N LYS A 53 17.74 -6.75 13.59
CA LYS A 53 19.04 -6.18 13.94
C LYS A 53 19.26 -6.12 15.45
N TYR A 54 18.27 -6.48 16.26
CA TYR A 54 18.37 -6.43 17.71
C TYR A 54 18.96 -7.70 18.31
N PRO A 55 19.65 -7.60 19.45
CA PRO A 55 19.98 -8.77 20.26
C PRO A 55 18.71 -9.57 20.62
N GLU A 56 18.81 -10.89 20.62
CA GLU A 56 17.66 -11.80 20.81
C GLU A 56 16.82 -11.50 22.06
N LEU A 57 17.46 -11.13 23.17
CA LEU A 57 16.75 -10.74 24.40
C LEU A 57 15.86 -9.51 24.19
N LYS A 58 16.41 -8.46 23.55
CA LYS A 58 15.67 -7.23 23.24
C LYS A 58 14.57 -7.49 22.24
N LYS A 59 14.85 -8.26 21.18
CA LYS A 59 13.86 -8.68 20.17
C LYS A 59 12.67 -9.37 20.83
N ARG A 60 12.92 -10.37 21.69
CA ARG A 60 11.88 -11.09 22.44
C ARG A 60 11.05 -10.15 23.32
N GLN A 61 11.70 -9.24 24.05
CA GLN A 61 10.99 -8.28 24.91
C GLN A 61 10.10 -7.32 24.10
N VAL A 62 10.57 -6.83 22.95
CA VAL A 62 9.76 -5.96 22.08
C VAL A 62 8.56 -6.72 21.55
N LEU A 63 8.76 -7.91 21.00
CA LEU A 63 7.67 -8.74 20.47
C LEU A 63 6.66 -9.13 21.54
N GLN A 64 7.10 -9.48 22.75
CA GLN A 64 6.21 -9.83 23.86
C GLN A 64 5.35 -8.65 24.31
N ASN A 65 5.94 -7.44 24.40
CA ASN A 65 5.26 -6.28 24.97
C ASN A 65 4.44 -5.49 23.94
N TYR A 66 4.82 -5.54 22.66
CA TYR A 66 4.27 -4.67 21.63
C TYR A 66 3.86 -5.40 20.34
N GLY A 67 4.22 -6.67 20.17
CA GLY A 67 4.15 -7.35 18.88
C GLY A 67 5.09 -6.75 17.84
N ASP A 68 4.96 -7.21 16.59
CA ASP A 68 5.59 -6.56 15.46
C ASP A 68 4.69 -5.44 14.90
N MET A 69 4.99 -4.20 15.29
CA MET A 69 4.24 -3.03 14.86
C MET A 69 4.28 -2.82 13.33
N ARG A 70 5.30 -3.34 12.64
CA ARG A 70 5.40 -3.25 11.17
C ARG A 70 4.33 -4.10 10.51
N VAL A 71 4.04 -5.27 11.07
CA VAL A 71 2.98 -6.15 10.58
C VAL A 71 1.63 -5.45 10.70
N THR A 72 1.31 -4.91 11.87
CA THR A 72 0.05 -4.19 12.11
C THR A 72 -0.12 -3.01 11.13
N MET A 73 0.89 -2.15 11.02
CA MET A 73 0.81 -0.98 10.15
C MET A 73 0.93 -1.31 8.66
N GLY A 74 1.64 -2.38 8.29
CA GLY A 74 1.67 -2.88 6.92
C GLY A 74 0.26 -3.29 6.49
N PHE A 75 -0.43 -4.09 7.31
CA PHE A 75 -1.84 -4.45 7.04
C PHE A 75 -2.78 -3.25 7.07
N GLN A 76 -2.50 -2.23 7.89
CA GLN A 76 -3.24 -0.97 7.84
C GLN A 76 -3.13 -0.30 6.47
N VAL A 77 -1.93 -0.26 5.85
CA VAL A 77 -1.76 0.27 4.49
C VAL A 77 -2.55 -0.54 3.47
N LEU A 78 -2.46 -1.87 3.51
CA LEU A 78 -3.19 -2.74 2.58
C LEU A 78 -4.72 -2.62 2.75
N SER A 79 -5.19 -2.48 4.00
CA SER A 79 -6.59 -2.24 4.30
C SER A 79 -7.06 -0.88 3.78
N MET A 80 -6.27 0.17 3.97
CA MET A 80 -6.59 1.50 3.45
C MET A 80 -6.58 1.55 1.93
N TRP A 81 -5.67 0.81 1.28
CA TRP A 81 -5.66 0.61 -0.16
C TRP A 81 -6.98 -0.02 -0.65
N SER A 82 -7.51 -1.02 0.04
CA SER A 82 -8.77 -1.66 -0.36
C SER A 82 -9.98 -0.73 -0.26
N GLN A 83 -9.95 0.30 0.60
CA GLN A 83 -11.01 1.30 0.71
C GLN A 83 -11.11 2.23 -0.51
N LEU A 84 -10.03 2.41 -1.28
CA LEU A 84 -9.97 3.42 -2.35
C LEU A 84 -10.98 3.20 -3.50
N GLY A 85 -11.46 1.96 -3.70
CA GLY A 85 -12.38 1.62 -4.78
C GLY A 85 -11.88 2.07 -6.15
N ASP A 86 -12.73 2.74 -6.93
CA ASP A 86 -12.41 3.22 -8.28
C ASP A 86 -11.29 4.28 -8.32
N LYS A 87 -10.89 4.82 -7.16
CA LYS A 87 -9.82 5.81 -7.06
C LYS A 87 -8.42 5.19 -7.11
N LYS A 88 -8.29 3.87 -6.91
CA LYS A 88 -7.00 3.15 -6.82
C LYS A 88 -6.04 3.47 -7.95
N CYS A 89 -6.52 3.49 -9.20
CA CYS A 89 -5.70 3.72 -10.38
C CYS A 89 -4.94 5.07 -10.32
N ASN A 90 -5.55 6.10 -9.72
CA ASN A 90 -4.92 7.41 -9.54
C ASN A 90 -3.75 7.37 -8.53
N PHE A 91 -3.76 6.41 -7.60
CA PHE A 91 -2.71 6.26 -6.58
C PHE A 91 -1.57 5.35 -7.02
N ILE A 92 -1.76 4.49 -8.03
CA ILE A 92 -0.76 3.50 -8.47
C ILE A 92 0.63 4.12 -8.71
N PRO A 93 0.78 5.24 -9.45
CA PRO A 93 2.10 5.84 -9.68
C PRO A 93 2.84 6.23 -8.39
N PHE A 94 2.09 6.52 -7.32
CA PHE A 94 2.63 6.93 -6.02
C PHE A 94 2.77 5.76 -5.04
N MET A 95 2.01 4.68 -5.22
CA MET A 95 1.90 3.59 -4.25
C MET A 95 2.69 2.33 -4.62
N ILE A 96 3.07 2.11 -5.87
CA ILE A 96 3.90 0.95 -6.25
C ILE A 96 5.19 0.90 -5.42
N GLY A 97 5.94 2.01 -5.35
CA GLY A 97 7.17 2.10 -4.56
C GLY A 97 6.95 1.81 -3.07
N PRO A 98 6.03 2.52 -2.38
CA PRO A 98 5.69 2.25 -0.99
C PRO A 98 5.25 0.82 -0.69
N ILE A 99 4.44 0.19 -1.56
CA ILE A 99 4.03 -1.22 -1.37
C ILE A 99 5.22 -2.17 -1.58
N LEU A 100 6.16 -1.85 -2.48
CA LEU A 100 7.42 -2.59 -2.61
C LEU A 100 8.25 -2.49 -1.33
N GLU A 101 8.35 -1.32 -0.70
CA GLU A 101 9.07 -1.18 0.57
C GLU A 101 8.45 -2.05 1.67
N ILE A 102 7.12 -2.14 1.75
CA ILE A 102 6.42 -3.04 2.68
C ILE A 102 6.71 -4.51 2.35
N THR A 103 6.77 -4.86 1.07
CA THR A 103 7.08 -6.23 0.61
C THR A 103 8.47 -6.70 1.08
N LEU A 104 9.41 -5.76 1.23
CA LEU A 104 10.78 -6.00 1.67
C LEU A 104 10.92 -6.14 3.19
N VAL A 105 9.87 -5.83 3.97
CA VAL A 105 9.84 -6.17 5.40
C VAL A 105 9.98 -7.70 5.51
N PRO A 106 10.87 -8.22 6.38
CA PRO A 106 11.14 -9.65 6.50
C PRO A 106 10.01 -10.42 7.24
N GLU A 107 8.76 -10.18 6.82
CA GLU A 107 7.54 -10.76 7.38
C GLU A 107 6.73 -11.44 6.28
N THR A 108 6.57 -12.77 6.40
CA THR A 108 6.03 -13.61 5.33
C THR A 108 4.55 -13.30 5.04
N SER A 109 3.76 -13.00 6.07
CA SER A 109 2.34 -12.68 5.91
C SER A 109 2.14 -11.39 5.11
N LEU A 110 2.89 -10.34 5.44
CA LEU A 110 2.87 -9.08 4.68
C LEU A 110 3.26 -9.32 3.22
N ARG A 111 4.36 -10.03 2.97
CA ARG A 111 4.83 -10.31 1.61
C ARG A 111 3.81 -11.06 0.76
N LYS A 112 3.02 -11.96 1.37
CA LYS A 112 1.96 -12.66 0.64
C LYS A 112 0.82 -11.72 0.30
N SER A 113 0.37 -10.90 1.25
CA SER A 113 -0.73 -9.96 1.03
C SER A 113 -0.36 -8.82 0.07
N THR A 114 0.91 -8.43 -0.03
CA THR A 114 1.35 -7.44 -1.03
C THR A 114 1.25 -7.97 -2.47
N ILE A 115 1.33 -9.29 -2.68
CA ILE A 115 1.12 -9.89 -4.02
C ILE A 115 -0.31 -9.65 -4.49
N GLU A 116 -1.29 -9.77 -3.59
CA GLU A 116 -2.71 -9.50 -3.91
C GLU A 116 -2.91 -8.03 -4.27
N VAL A 117 -2.23 -7.11 -3.58
CA VAL A 117 -2.27 -5.68 -3.90
C VAL A 117 -1.61 -5.38 -5.24
N PHE A 118 -0.45 -5.97 -5.56
CA PHE A 118 0.17 -5.79 -6.88
C PHE A 118 -0.71 -6.35 -8.01
N TYR A 119 -1.37 -7.48 -7.78
CA TYR A 119 -2.33 -8.01 -8.73
C TYR A 119 -3.50 -7.04 -8.95
N ASP A 120 -4.07 -6.50 -7.88
CA ASP A 120 -5.13 -5.48 -7.94
C ASP A 120 -4.68 -4.19 -8.67
N MET A 121 -3.43 -3.76 -8.48
CA MET A 121 -2.84 -2.64 -9.25
C MET A 121 -2.80 -2.94 -10.76
N ILE A 122 -2.32 -4.13 -11.15
CA ILE A 122 -2.25 -4.56 -12.56
C ILE A 122 -3.66 -4.60 -13.18
N GLN A 123 -4.65 -5.16 -12.47
CA GLN A 123 -6.03 -5.20 -12.95
C GLN A 123 -6.61 -3.79 -13.13
N CYS A 124 -6.33 -2.86 -12.21
CA CYS A 124 -6.74 -1.47 -12.33
C CYS A 124 -6.20 -0.82 -13.61
N GLU A 125 -4.90 -0.95 -13.89
CA GLU A 125 -4.27 -0.37 -15.09
C GLU A 125 -4.77 -0.99 -16.39
N GLN A 126 -5.05 -2.29 -16.40
CA GLN A 126 -5.65 -2.98 -17.55
C GLN A 126 -7.04 -2.42 -17.86
N HIS A 127 -7.91 -2.30 -16.85
CA HIS A 127 -9.26 -1.77 -17.03
C HIS A 127 -9.29 -0.29 -17.46
N GLU A 128 -8.32 0.54 -17.05
CA GLU A 128 -8.18 1.90 -17.57
C GLU A 128 -7.71 1.90 -19.04
N SER A 129 -6.79 0.99 -19.40
CA SER A 129 -6.29 0.87 -20.78
C SER A 129 -7.37 0.41 -21.76
N GLU A 130 -8.27 -0.47 -21.33
CA GLU A 130 -9.46 -0.91 -22.07
C GLU A 130 -10.47 0.24 -22.24
N ARG A 131 -10.74 1.00 -21.17
CA ARG A 131 -11.63 2.17 -21.20
C ARG A 131 -11.12 3.28 -22.13
N ASP A 132 -9.81 3.50 -22.15
CA ASP A 132 -9.15 4.47 -23.05
C ASP A 132 -9.06 3.99 -24.51
N GLY A 133 -9.47 2.75 -24.81
CA GLY A 133 -9.34 2.16 -26.15
C GLY A 133 -7.90 1.92 -26.61
N LYS A 134 -6.91 2.00 -25.70
CA LYS A 134 -5.48 1.81 -26.02
C LYS A 134 -5.17 0.35 -26.37
N VAL A 135 -5.81 -0.60 -25.69
CA VAL A 135 -5.66 -2.03 -25.98
C VAL A 135 -6.24 -2.37 -27.36
N ASP A 136 -7.42 -1.81 -27.65
CA ASP A 136 -8.07 -1.88 -28.97
C ASP A 136 -7.18 -1.38 -30.11
N LEU A 137 -6.43 -0.29 -29.89
CA LEU A 137 -5.54 0.29 -30.90
C LEU A 137 -4.29 -0.58 -31.13
N VAL A 138 -3.73 -1.16 -30.06
CA VAL A 138 -2.58 -2.07 -30.13
C VAL A 138 -2.98 -3.39 -30.80
N GLU A 139 -4.13 -3.97 -30.48
CA GLU A 139 -4.65 -5.16 -31.16
C GLU A 139 -4.97 -4.87 -32.64
N LYS A 140 -5.58 -3.72 -32.95
CA LYS A 140 -5.83 -3.29 -34.34
C LYS A 140 -4.53 -3.06 -35.12
N GLN A 141 -3.47 -2.55 -34.48
CA GLN A 141 -2.15 -2.43 -35.11
C GLN A 141 -1.46 -3.78 -35.29
N ASN A 142 -1.47 -4.65 -34.29
CA ASN A 142 -0.89 -5.99 -34.37
C ASN A 142 -1.57 -6.84 -35.44
N HIS A 143 -2.91 -6.78 -35.53
CA HIS A 143 -3.66 -7.44 -36.60
C HIS A 143 -3.29 -6.90 -37.99
N LYS A 144 -3.12 -5.58 -38.14
CA LYS A 144 -2.66 -4.96 -39.39
C LYS A 144 -1.22 -5.36 -39.76
N ILE A 145 -0.35 -5.56 -38.79
CA ILE A 145 1.03 -6.02 -39.04
C ILE A 145 1.02 -7.49 -39.48
N SER A 146 0.22 -8.35 -38.83
CA SER A 146 0.08 -9.76 -39.19
C SER A 146 -0.58 -10.00 -40.55
N GLN A 147 -1.36 -9.06 -41.08
CA GLN A 147 -1.92 -9.13 -42.44
C GLN A 147 -0.96 -8.65 -43.53
N ASN A 148 0.16 -8.01 -43.16
CA ASN A 148 1.15 -7.45 -44.08
C ASN A 148 2.49 -8.21 -44.07
N ILE A 149 2.52 -9.40 -43.48
CA ILE A 149 3.61 -10.39 -43.54
C ILE A 149 3.04 -11.65 -44.19
#